data_AF-A0AAV2QBX0-F1
#
_entry.id   AF-A0AAV2QBX0-F1
#
_cell.length_a   1.000
_cell.length_b   1.000
_cell.length_c   1.000
_cell.angle_alpha   90.00
_cell.angle_beta   90.00
_cell.angle_gamma   90.00
#
_symmetry.space_group_name_H-M   'P 1'
#
loop_
_entity.id
_entity.type
_entity.pdbx_description
1 polymer ?
#
loop_
_entity_poly.entity_id
_entity_poly.type
_entity_poly.pdbx_seq_one_letter_code
_entity_poly.pdbx_strand_id
1 'polypeptide(L)'
;KEDSVLHSLLQCERYCATGQCCIVSTNRQEGLPSCSISSMEECQSQSAFTMVTSFAQGVNMPRSQPQNIHVPGGCMECGGAVALRQEVTLLKNNESLHTDNNSTQIARLLQALRTLHESGWLHGFAKSYGVHIMVAHNLRSWLGGNRAGLHSLESEIRRITECNVALPYWDFTTHSMNLSESPIWMMFPKDLYDEPTSLIFRHILPNVKVGAITDIVKILASPDFESFSEALWQQYSQVIAAIGGTIASLNGPFDPVFFLLGGYMDKLWTTWQIRHPNLQPHYAKTTILRPFR
;
A
#
# COMPACT_ATOMS: atom_id res chain seq x y z
N LYS A 1 16.68 31.58 -14.43
CA LYS A 1 17.03 30.67 -15.55
C LYS A 1 18.35 30.01 -15.16
N GLU A 2 18.26 28.96 -14.36
CA GLU A 2 19.33 27.98 -14.22
C GLU A 2 19.03 26.86 -15.24
N ASP A 3 20.04 26.44 -15.97
CA ASP A 3 19.93 25.49 -17.07
C ASP A 3 19.39 24.14 -16.57
N SER A 4 18.21 23.74 -17.05
CA SER A 4 17.65 22.42 -16.78
C SER A 4 18.48 21.36 -17.50
N VAL A 5 19.42 20.74 -16.80
CA VAL A 5 20.19 19.60 -17.33
C VAL A 5 19.22 18.44 -17.55
N LEU A 6 19.05 18.05 -18.82
CA LEU A 6 18.30 16.86 -19.20
C LEU A 6 19.09 15.61 -18.80
N HIS A 7 18.53 14.84 -17.87
CA HIS A 7 19.12 13.59 -17.41
C HIS A 7 18.49 12.39 -18.12
N SER A 8 19.26 11.33 -18.34
CA SER A 8 18.69 10.03 -18.73
C SER A 8 17.78 9.50 -17.63
N LEU A 9 16.76 8.70 -17.98
CA LEU A 9 15.84 8.07 -17.02
C LEU A 9 16.60 7.35 -15.89
N LEU A 10 17.64 6.60 -16.21
CA LEU A 10 18.48 5.87 -15.25
C LEU A 10 19.24 6.79 -14.30
N GLN A 11 19.69 7.96 -14.76
CA GLN A 11 20.31 8.96 -13.90
C GLN A 11 19.28 9.60 -12.98
N CYS A 12 18.11 9.94 -13.51
CA CYS A 12 17.01 10.43 -12.70
C CYS A 12 16.62 9.43 -11.61
N GLU A 13 16.44 8.16 -11.93
CA GLU A 13 16.15 7.10 -10.94
C GLU A 13 17.14 7.12 -9.76
N ARG A 14 18.43 7.35 -10.02
CA ARG A 14 19.45 7.47 -8.96
C ARG A 14 19.28 8.73 -8.12
N TYR A 15 19.00 9.87 -8.74
CA TYR A 15 18.79 11.15 -8.03
C TYR A 15 17.49 11.13 -7.22
N CYS A 16 16.39 10.61 -7.76
CA CYS A 16 15.12 10.48 -7.05
C CYS A 16 15.25 9.49 -5.89
N ALA A 17 16.00 8.39 -6.07
CA ALA A 17 16.29 7.44 -4.99
C ALA A 17 17.07 8.05 -3.81
N THR A 18 17.68 9.22 -3.98
CA THR A 18 18.38 9.98 -2.91
C THR A 18 17.55 11.07 -2.24
N GLY A 19 16.28 11.24 -2.64
CA GLY A 19 15.38 12.24 -2.05
C GLY A 19 15.33 13.58 -2.78
N GLN A 20 15.77 13.64 -4.04
CA GLN A 20 15.60 14.83 -4.88
C GLN A 20 14.28 14.77 -5.66
N CYS A 21 13.67 15.92 -5.95
CA CYS A 21 12.46 15.93 -6.78
C CYS A 21 12.82 15.81 -8.26
N CYS A 22 12.11 14.93 -8.97
CA CYS A 22 12.29 14.70 -10.40
C CYS A 22 10.95 14.81 -11.12
N ILE A 23 10.92 15.54 -12.23
CA ILE A 23 9.76 15.70 -13.11
C ILE A 23 10.04 14.90 -14.38
N VAL A 24 9.16 13.92 -14.67
CA VAL A 24 9.26 13.13 -15.89
C VAL A 24 8.26 13.69 -16.91
N SER A 25 8.78 14.16 -18.04
CA SER A 25 7.97 14.67 -19.15
C SER A 25 7.97 13.66 -20.29
N THR A 26 6.79 13.24 -20.71
CA THR A 26 6.59 12.45 -21.93
C THR A 26 6.15 13.41 -23.04
N ASN A 27 7.09 14.02 -23.75
CA ASN A 27 6.74 14.87 -24.88
C ASN A 27 6.36 13.97 -26.07
N ARG A 28 5.10 14.02 -26.54
CA ARG A 28 4.61 13.12 -27.61
C ARG A 28 5.34 13.28 -28.96
N GLN A 29 6.10 14.35 -29.15
CA GLN A 29 6.79 14.65 -30.41
C GLN A 29 8.24 14.12 -30.48
N GLU A 30 8.86 13.77 -29.35
CA GLU A 30 10.19 13.19 -29.29
C GLU A 30 10.08 11.90 -28.49
N GLY A 31 10.12 10.74 -29.16
CA GLY A 31 9.71 9.43 -28.64
C GLY A 31 10.51 8.82 -27.47
N LEU A 32 11.15 9.63 -26.62
CA LEU A 32 11.87 9.19 -25.43
C LEU A 32 11.41 10.00 -24.20
N PRO A 33 11.06 9.35 -23.08
CA PRO A 33 10.73 10.05 -21.85
C PRO A 33 11.96 10.83 -21.37
N SER A 34 11.77 12.10 -21.04
CA SER A 34 12.82 12.96 -20.51
C SER A 34 12.54 13.30 -19.06
N CYS A 35 13.60 13.53 -18.28
CA CYS A 35 13.47 13.81 -16.86
C CYS A 35 14.37 14.98 -16.45
N SER A 36 13.81 15.87 -15.63
CA SER A 36 14.50 17.02 -15.03
C SER A 36 14.45 16.95 -13.50
N ILE A 37 15.51 17.41 -12.85
CA ILE A 37 15.57 17.57 -11.39
C ILE A 37 15.03 18.97 -11.06
N SER A 38 14.14 19.08 -10.08
CA SER A 38 13.48 20.35 -9.71
C SER A 38 13.35 20.53 -8.19
N SER A 39 12.87 21.71 -7.78
CA SER A 39 12.58 22.03 -6.38
C SER A 39 11.29 21.33 -5.91
N MET A 40 11.18 21.11 -4.60
CA MET A 40 10.01 20.45 -4.02
C MET A 40 8.72 21.27 -4.19
N GLU A 41 8.83 22.60 -4.17
CA GLU A 41 7.71 23.54 -4.36
C GLU A 41 7.16 23.47 -5.78
N GLU A 42 8.04 23.34 -6.78
CA GLU A 42 7.66 23.23 -8.19
C GLU A 42 7.04 21.88 -8.55
N CYS A 43 7.46 20.82 -7.87
CA CYS A 43 6.82 19.51 -7.97
C CYS A 43 5.40 19.50 -7.41
N GLN A 44 5.17 20.22 -6.31
CA GLN A 44 3.83 20.36 -5.73
C GLN A 44 2.88 21.12 -6.66
N SER A 45 3.38 22.16 -7.35
CA SER A 45 2.57 22.96 -8.28
C SER A 45 2.27 22.26 -9.62
N GLN A 46 3.12 21.33 -10.07
CA GLN A 46 2.93 20.59 -11.33
C GLN A 46 2.16 19.25 -11.21
N SER A 47 1.85 18.82 -9.98
CA SER A 47 1.14 17.56 -9.68
C SER A 47 -0.27 17.43 -10.29
N ALA A 48 -0.84 18.53 -10.79
CA ALA A 48 -2.16 18.53 -11.43
C ALA A 48 -2.14 18.06 -12.91
N PHE A 49 -0.99 18.07 -13.60
CA PHE A 49 -0.95 17.82 -15.06
C PHE A 49 0.26 17.02 -15.57
N THR A 50 1.24 16.65 -14.73
CA THR A 50 2.44 15.90 -15.14
C THR A 50 2.80 14.82 -14.12
N MET A 51 3.41 13.71 -14.56
CA MET A 51 3.92 12.65 -13.69
C MET A 51 5.09 13.20 -12.85
N VAL A 52 4.80 13.57 -11.60
CA VAL A 52 5.79 14.11 -10.65
C VAL A 52 6.23 12.99 -9.70
N THR A 53 7.52 12.65 -9.71
CA THR A 53 8.14 11.77 -8.71
C THR A 53 8.87 12.64 -7.69
N SER A 54 8.35 12.76 -6.47
CA SER A 54 9.04 13.47 -5.39
C SER A 54 9.16 12.60 -4.15
N PHE A 55 10.30 12.67 -3.48
CA PHE A 55 10.52 12.12 -2.13
C PHE A 55 11.01 13.26 -1.24
N ALA A 56 10.38 13.45 -0.08
CA ALA A 56 10.88 14.35 0.95
C ALA A 56 11.87 13.60 1.87
N GLN A 57 12.94 14.28 2.32
CA GLN A 57 13.73 13.80 3.46
C GLN A 57 12.99 14.04 4.78
N GLY A 58 12.98 13.02 5.63
CA GLY A 58 12.74 13.15 7.07
C GLY A 58 11.72 12.17 7.62
N VAL A 59 12.19 11.05 8.19
CA VAL A 59 12.20 10.75 9.64
C VAL A 59 13.25 9.65 9.84
N ASN A 60 14.20 9.87 10.75
CA ASN A 60 15.15 8.83 11.16
C ASN A 60 14.39 7.75 11.94
N MET A 61 14.23 6.55 11.36
CA MET A 61 13.90 5.36 12.14
C MET A 61 15.18 4.72 12.72
N PRO A 62 15.14 4.14 13.94
CA PRO A 62 16.30 3.49 14.54
C PRO A 62 16.77 2.32 13.67
N ARG A 63 18.09 2.22 13.46
CA ARG A 63 18.73 1.12 12.74
C ARG A 63 18.76 -0.14 13.61
N SER A 64 18.36 -1.28 13.04
CA SER A 64 18.95 -2.58 13.37
C SER A 64 19.41 -3.30 12.08
N GLN A 65 20.49 -4.05 12.21
CA GLN A 65 21.26 -4.69 11.13
C GLN A 65 20.71 -6.07 10.73
N PRO A 66 21.11 -6.62 9.57
CA PRO A 66 20.30 -7.53 8.76
C PRO A 66 20.65 -9.01 8.96
N GLN A 67 19.70 -9.91 8.66
CA GLN A 67 19.89 -11.11 7.80
C GLN A 67 18.58 -11.90 7.57
N ASN A 68 18.37 -12.28 6.29
CA ASN A 68 17.51 -13.33 5.68
C ASN A 68 16.00 -13.39 6.01
N ILE A 69 15.11 -13.51 5.01
CA ILE A 69 13.65 -13.62 5.23
C ILE A 69 13.08 -14.96 4.71
N HIS A 70 12.96 -15.93 5.63
CA HIS A 70 11.66 -16.52 6.05
C HIS A 70 10.81 -15.40 6.66
N VAL A 71 9.48 -15.39 6.65
CA VAL A 71 8.70 -14.32 7.36
C VAL A 71 8.57 -14.68 8.86
N PRO A 72 9.43 -14.20 9.77
CA PRO A 72 9.43 -14.63 11.16
C PRO A 72 8.80 -13.51 12.01
N GLY A 73 7.65 -13.78 12.64
CA GLY A 73 7.07 -12.96 13.71
C GLY A 73 7.22 -11.44 13.55
N GLY A 74 6.28 -10.81 12.83
CA GLY A 74 6.28 -9.37 12.62
C GLY A 74 6.18 -8.50 13.88
N CYS A 75 6.08 -9.07 15.06
CA CYS A 75 6.34 -8.36 16.31
C CYS A 75 7.30 -9.23 17.13
N MET A 76 8.48 -8.71 17.45
CA MET A 76 9.50 -9.45 18.22
C MET A 76 8.98 -9.88 19.59
N GLU A 77 8.06 -9.10 20.16
CA GLU A 77 7.38 -9.40 21.44
C GLU A 77 6.43 -10.60 21.32
N CYS A 78 6.01 -10.97 20.10
CA CYS A 78 5.18 -12.15 19.85
C CYS A 78 5.98 -13.45 19.76
N GLY A 79 7.26 -13.47 20.13
CA GLY A 79 8.06 -14.71 20.24
C GLY A 79 8.16 -15.53 18.95
N GLY A 80 8.06 -14.88 17.78
CA GLY A 80 8.07 -15.56 16.48
C GLY A 80 6.72 -16.16 16.05
N ALA A 81 5.63 -15.90 16.79
CA ALA A 81 4.31 -16.41 16.45
C ALA A 81 3.84 -15.94 15.06
N VAL A 82 3.60 -16.91 14.18
CA VAL A 82 3.07 -16.69 12.83
C VAL A 82 1.68 -16.06 12.92
N ALA A 83 1.50 -14.90 12.28
CA ALA A 83 0.18 -14.32 12.09
C ALA A 83 -0.45 -14.88 10.82
N LEU A 84 -1.74 -15.19 10.89
CA LEU A 84 -2.55 -15.55 9.72
C LEU A 84 -3.42 -14.35 9.35
N ARG A 85 -3.15 -13.74 8.19
CA ARG A 85 -4.07 -12.75 7.61
C ARG A 85 -5.29 -13.46 7.06
N GLN A 86 -6.47 -13.00 7.46
CA GLN A 86 -7.75 -13.56 7.02
C GLN A 86 -8.55 -12.53 6.23
N GLU A 87 -9.50 -13.01 5.44
CA GLU A 87 -10.45 -12.13 4.75
C GLU A 87 -11.35 -11.45 5.79
N VAL A 88 -11.43 -10.13 5.72
CA VAL A 88 -12.01 -9.30 6.78
C VAL A 88 -13.48 -9.58 7.06
N THR A 89 -14.26 -9.96 6.05
CA THR A 89 -15.70 -10.27 6.20
C THR A 89 -15.93 -11.59 6.92
N LEU A 90 -14.93 -12.50 6.89
CA LEU A 90 -14.98 -13.78 7.59
C LEU A 90 -14.65 -13.68 9.08
N LEU A 91 -14.08 -12.55 9.53
CA LEU A 91 -13.76 -12.33 10.95
C LEU A 91 -14.99 -12.27 11.85
N LYS A 92 -16.19 -12.10 11.28
CA LYS A 92 -17.47 -12.11 12.02
C LYS A 92 -17.97 -13.51 12.39
N ASN A 93 -17.55 -14.57 11.69
CA ASN A 93 -18.19 -15.89 11.77
C ASN A 93 -17.52 -16.88 12.74
N ASN A 94 -16.35 -16.54 13.29
CA ASN A 94 -15.63 -17.40 14.24
C ASN A 94 -15.93 -17.05 15.72
N GLU A 95 -16.84 -16.11 15.98
CA GLU A 95 -17.11 -15.56 17.31
C GLU A 95 -18.54 -15.89 17.80
N SER A 96 -18.93 -17.16 17.75
CA SER A 96 -19.95 -17.65 18.68
C SER A 96 -19.28 -17.90 20.04
N LEU A 97 -19.38 -16.95 20.98
CA LEU A 97 -19.58 -17.18 22.45
C LEU A 97 -19.17 -16.05 23.42
N HIS A 98 -18.82 -14.81 23.02
CA HIS A 98 -18.53 -13.76 24.01
C HIS A 98 -19.38 -12.49 23.83
N THR A 99 -20.22 -12.23 24.84
CA THR A 99 -21.24 -11.18 24.95
C THR A 99 -20.66 -9.81 25.33
N ASP A 100 -19.51 -9.43 24.76
CA ASP A 100 -18.96 -8.08 24.96
C ASP A 100 -18.69 -7.42 23.61
N ASN A 101 -19.33 -6.29 23.34
CA ASN A 101 -19.27 -5.58 22.06
C ASN A 101 -17.87 -5.00 21.75
N ASN A 102 -16.94 -5.07 22.72
CA ASN A 102 -15.52 -4.74 22.61
C ASN A 102 -14.60 -5.95 22.34
N SER A 103 -15.14 -7.17 22.22
CA SER A 103 -14.37 -8.42 22.23
C SER A 103 -14.05 -9.01 20.86
N THR A 104 -14.50 -8.38 19.77
CA THR A 104 -14.28 -8.89 18.40
C THR A 104 -12.88 -8.55 17.88
N GLN A 105 -12.31 -9.38 17.01
CA GLN A 105 -11.03 -9.05 16.34
C GLN A 105 -11.08 -7.71 15.60
N ILE A 106 -12.24 -7.37 14.99
CA ILE A 106 -12.45 -6.09 14.32
C ILE A 106 -12.46 -4.94 15.32
N ALA A 107 -13.14 -5.05 16.46
CA ALA A 107 -13.14 -4.00 17.48
C ALA A 107 -11.72 -3.72 17.99
N ARG A 108 -10.93 -4.76 18.26
CA ARG A 108 -9.52 -4.62 18.66
C ARG A 108 -8.67 -3.96 17.56
N LEU A 109 -8.90 -4.33 16.29
CA LEU A 109 -8.22 -3.69 15.16
C LEU A 109 -8.55 -2.20 15.07
N LEU A 110 -9.83 -1.84 15.13
CA LEU A 110 -10.26 -0.43 15.07
C LEU A 110 -9.70 0.37 16.25
N GLN A 111 -9.68 -0.21 17.46
CA GLN A 111 -9.07 0.42 18.62
C GLN A 111 -7.56 0.62 18.43
N ALA A 112 -6.84 -0.37 17.92
CA ALA A 112 -5.42 -0.23 17.64
C ALA A 112 -5.12 0.85 16.59
N LEU A 113 -5.93 0.94 15.54
CA LEU A 113 -5.82 1.99 14.52
C LEU A 113 -6.05 3.39 15.11
N ARG A 114 -7.02 3.54 16.02
CA ARG A 114 -7.23 4.80 16.77
C ARG A 114 -6.02 5.15 17.63
N THR A 115 -5.49 4.20 18.39
CA THR A 115 -4.28 4.41 19.19
C THR A 115 -3.07 4.82 18.33
N LEU A 116 -2.89 4.23 17.15
CA LEU A 116 -1.85 4.64 16.21
C LEU A 116 -2.09 6.04 15.62
N HIS A 117 -3.35 6.41 15.38
CA HIS A 117 -3.73 7.73 14.93
C HIS A 117 -3.47 8.80 16.00
N GLU A 118 -3.96 8.59 17.23
CA GLU A 118 -3.80 9.50 18.37
C GLU A 118 -2.32 9.73 18.74
N SER A 119 -1.48 8.70 18.61
CA SER A 119 -0.03 8.83 18.85
C SER A 119 0.72 9.62 17.76
N GLY A 120 0.06 9.93 16.64
CA GLY A 120 0.68 10.53 15.45
C GLY A 120 1.51 9.55 14.61
N TRP A 121 1.68 8.30 15.06
CA TRP A 121 2.43 7.27 14.33
C TRP A 121 1.81 7.00 12.97
N LEU A 122 0.48 6.82 12.91
CA LEU A 122 -0.23 6.52 11.67
C LEU A 122 -0.09 7.66 10.67
N HIS A 123 -0.07 8.91 11.12
CA HIS A 123 0.10 10.07 10.25
C HIS A 123 1.49 10.06 9.57
N GLY A 124 2.55 9.86 10.34
CA GLY A 124 3.91 9.75 9.81
C GLY A 124 4.07 8.56 8.86
N PHE A 125 3.52 7.41 9.25
CA PHE A 125 3.52 6.20 8.44
C PHE A 125 2.77 6.41 7.11
N ALA A 126 1.55 6.95 7.14
CA ALA A 126 0.71 7.17 5.97
C ALA A 126 1.36 8.12 4.97
N LYS A 127 1.93 9.24 5.44
CA LYS A 127 2.67 10.19 4.60
C LYS A 127 3.88 9.53 3.95
N SER A 128 4.64 8.76 4.72
CA SER A 128 5.81 8.05 4.20
C SER A 128 5.40 6.98 3.18
N TYR A 129 4.33 6.23 3.44
CA TYR A 129 3.83 5.23 2.52
C TYR A 129 3.35 5.85 1.19
N GLY A 130 2.55 6.92 1.25
CA GLY A 130 2.05 7.60 0.05
C GLY A 130 3.19 8.13 -0.82
N VAL A 131 4.16 8.80 -0.21
CA VAL A 131 5.32 9.34 -0.94
C VAL A 131 6.27 8.24 -1.43
N HIS A 132 6.50 7.19 -0.65
CA HIS A 132 7.55 6.21 -0.98
C HIS A 132 7.10 4.97 -1.73
N ILE A 133 5.82 4.60 -1.65
CA ILE A 133 5.28 3.38 -2.25
C ILE A 133 4.29 3.70 -3.37
N MET A 134 3.47 4.75 -3.22
CA MET A 134 2.51 5.14 -4.27
C MET A 134 3.15 6.03 -5.33
N VAL A 135 3.99 7.00 -4.95
CA VAL A 135 4.67 7.91 -5.92
C VAL A 135 5.91 7.27 -6.53
N ALA A 136 6.55 6.32 -5.85
CA ALA A 136 7.67 5.56 -6.37
C ALA A 136 7.19 4.53 -7.42
N HIS A 137 6.79 5.02 -8.58
CA HIS A 137 6.27 4.24 -9.71
C HIS A 137 7.37 3.41 -10.41
N ASN A 138 8.06 2.53 -9.70
CA ASN A 138 8.61 1.36 -10.36
C ASN A 138 7.71 0.15 -10.03
N LEU A 139 7.06 -0.38 -11.05
CA LEU A 139 6.26 -1.61 -10.97
C LEU A 139 7.07 -2.77 -10.38
N ARG A 140 8.40 -2.67 -10.43
CA ARG A 140 9.33 -3.58 -9.78
C ARG A 140 9.26 -3.48 -8.25
N SER A 141 9.31 -2.29 -7.63
CA SER A 141 9.40 -2.23 -6.16
C SER A 141 8.07 -2.11 -5.43
N TRP A 142 6.96 -1.72 -6.08
CA TRP A 142 5.67 -1.53 -5.40
C TRP A 142 5.27 -2.75 -4.55
N LEU A 143 5.31 -3.96 -5.12
CA LEU A 143 4.93 -5.19 -4.40
C LEU A 143 5.78 -5.43 -3.15
N GLY A 144 7.10 -5.28 -3.29
CA GLY A 144 8.02 -5.41 -2.16
C GLY A 144 7.77 -4.33 -1.09
N GLY A 145 7.61 -3.08 -1.52
CA GLY A 145 7.36 -1.94 -0.64
C GLY A 145 6.02 -2.06 0.09
N ASN A 146 4.97 -2.51 -0.60
CA ASN A 146 3.67 -2.82 -0.03
C ASN A 146 3.78 -3.91 1.03
N ARG A 147 4.47 -5.03 0.74
CA ARG A 147 4.71 -6.09 1.73
C ARG A 147 5.42 -5.57 2.97
N ALA A 148 6.49 -4.79 2.80
CA ALA A 148 7.27 -4.23 3.91
C ALA A 148 6.46 -3.20 4.74
N GLY A 149 5.67 -2.35 4.08
CA GLY A 149 4.79 -1.41 4.76
C GLY A 149 3.66 -2.10 5.52
N LEU A 150 2.99 -3.09 4.93
CA LEU A 150 1.97 -3.90 5.60
C LEU A 150 2.54 -4.63 6.81
N HIS A 151 3.74 -5.19 6.67
CA HIS A 151 4.44 -5.80 7.79
C HIS A 151 4.67 -4.78 8.92
N SER A 152 5.17 -3.59 8.61
CA SER A 152 5.42 -2.53 9.61
C SER A 152 4.14 -2.09 10.34
N LEU A 153 3.02 -1.95 9.62
CA LEU A 153 1.73 -1.64 10.22
C LEU A 153 1.22 -2.77 11.11
N GLU A 154 1.29 -4.01 10.62
CA GLU A 154 0.88 -5.20 11.38
C GLU A 154 1.74 -5.40 12.64
N SER A 155 3.04 -5.08 12.60
CA SER A 155 3.93 -5.07 13.76
C SER A 155 3.37 -4.23 14.90
N GLU A 156 2.98 -2.99 14.60
CA GLU A 156 2.47 -2.05 15.60
C GLU A 156 1.05 -2.43 16.08
N ILE A 157 0.18 -2.88 15.17
CA ILE A 157 -1.14 -3.41 15.55
C ILE A 157 -0.98 -4.59 16.52
N ARG A 158 -0.08 -5.52 16.21
CA ARG A 158 0.19 -6.69 17.07
C ARG A 158 0.79 -6.28 18.41
N ARG A 159 1.66 -5.27 18.43
CA ARG A 159 2.21 -4.72 19.67
C ARG A 159 1.11 -4.15 20.58
N ILE A 160 0.18 -3.38 20.01
CA ILE A 160 -0.93 -2.77 20.77
C ILE A 160 -1.96 -3.82 21.22
N THR A 161 -2.17 -4.86 20.42
CA THR A 161 -3.22 -5.88 20.68
C THR A 161 -2.69 -7.12 21.39
N GLU A 162 -1.46 -7.07 21.92
CA GLU A 162 -0.81 -8.21 22.58
C GLU A 162 -0.84 -9.47 21.69
N CYS A 163 -0.44 -9.29 20.44
CA CYS A 163 -0.32 -10.33 19.42
C CYS A 163 -1.63 -10.97 18.94
N ASN A 164 -2.78 -10.54 19.43
CA ASN A 164 -4.08 -11.17 19.15
C ASN A 164 -4.66 -10.83 17.77
N VAL A 165 -4.23 -9.73 17.15
CA VAL A 165 -4.81 -9.24 15.89
C VAL A 165 -3.74 -9.20 14.80
N ALA A 166 -3.93 -10.00 13.76
CA ALA A 166 -3.23 -9.85 12.48
C ALA A 166 -3.97 -8.84 11.59
N LEU A 167 -3.27 -8.19 10.67
CA LEU A 167 -3.88 -7.28 9.72
C LEU A 167 -4.71 -8.12 8.71
N PRO A 168 -6.03 -7.93 8.60
CA PRO A 168 -6.82 -8.66 7.63
C PRO A 168 -6.58 -8.12 6.20
N TYR A 169 -7.05 -8.88 5.22
CA TYR A 169 -7.14 -8.42 3.83
C TYR A 169 -8.60 -8.33 3.39
N TRP A 170 -8.86 -7.58 2.33
CA TRP A 170 -10.19 -7.47 1.73
C TRP A 170 -10.22 -8.03 0.31
N ASP A 171 -11.03 -9.07 0.10
CA ASP A 171 -11.26 -9.62 -1.24
C ASP A 171 -12.39 -8.86 -1.94
N PHE A 172 -12.01 -7.83 -2.71
CA PHE A 172 -12.95 -7.00 -3.46
C PHE A 172 -13.71 -7.77 -4.56
N THR A 173 -13.21 -8.93 -5.01
CA THR A 173 -13.82 -9.67 -6.11
C THR A 173 -15.20 -10.22 -5.77
N THR A 174 -15.48 -10.37 -4.47
CA THR A 174 -16.79 -10.78 -3.93
C THR A 174 -17.91 -9.78 -4.25
N HIS A 175 -17.56 -8.51 -4.49
CA HIS A 175 -18.49 -7.43 -4.81
C HIS A 175 -18.04 -6.65 -6.06
N SER A 176 -17.36 -7.32 -7.01
CA SER A 176 -16.76 -6.67 -8.17
C SER A 176 -17.76 -5.96 -9.09
N MET A 177 -19.04 -6.33 -9.02
CA MET A 177 -20.14 -5.73 -9.77
C MET A 177 -20.66 -4.43 -9.14
N ASN A 178 -20.57 -4.32 -7.81
CA ASN A 178 -21.01 -3.14 -7.08
C ASN A 178 -20.28 -3.05 -5.74
N LEU A 179 -19.17 -2.30 -5.70
CA LEU A 179 -18.38 -2.15 -4.48
C LEU A 179 -19.18 -1.52 -3.34
N SER A 180 -20.18 -0.68 -3.61
CA SER A 180 -20.99 -0.01 -2.57
C SER A 180 -21.77 -0.97 -1.67
N GLU A 181 -22.02 -2.20 -2.14
CA GLU A 181 -22.72 -3.24 -1.36
C GLU A 181 -21.79 -4.03 -0.42
N SER A 182 -20.47 -3.82 -0.51
CA SER A 182 -19.52 -4.53 0.33
C SER A 182 -19.74 -4.20 1.82
N PRO A 183 -19.80 -5.21 2.71
CA PRO A 183 -19.99 -4.99 4.15
C PRO A 183 -18.80 -4.28 4.81
N ILE A 184 -17.66 -4.15 4.12
CA ILE A 184 -16.45 -3.47 4.63
C ILE A 184 -16.73 -2.02 5.03
N TRP A 185 -17.68 -1.34 4.37
CA TRP A 185 -17.97 0.06 4.64
C TRP A 185 -18.61 0.29 6.00
N MET A 186 -19.35 -0.69 6.51
CA MET A 186 -19.87 -0.68 7.88
C MET A 186 -18.81 -1.11 8.90
N MET A 187 -17.84 -1.93 8.47
CA MET A 187 -16.79 -2.44 9.36
C MET A 187 -15.67 -1.42 9.60
N PHE A 188 -15.43 -0.51 8.64
CA PHE A 188 -14.44 0.56 8.72
C PHE A 188 -15.14 1.88 8.41
N PRO A 189 -15.78 2.53 9.38
CA PRO A 189 -16.59 3.70 9.11
C PRO A 189 -15.72 4.94 8.82
N LYS A 190 -16.29 5.96 8.18
CA LYS A 190 -15.58 7.16 7.70
C LYS A 190 -15.12 8.09 8.84
N ASP A 191 -15.84 8.03 9.95
CA ASP A 191 -15.61 8.72 11.22
C ASP A 191 -14.76 7.88 12.18
N LEU A 192 -13.94 6.96 11.67
CA LEU A 192 -13.07 6.14 12.52
C LEU A 192 -12.15 6.99 13.42
N TYR A 193 -11.70 8.13 12.90
CA TYR A 193 -10.88 9.11 13.61
C TYR A 193 -11.72 10.36 13.89
N ASP A 194 -11.80 10.79 15.15
CA ASP A 194 -12.72 11.82 15.64
C ASP A 194 -12.37 13.26 15.19
N GLU A 195 -11.32 13.46 14.38
CA GLU A 195 -10.75 14.78 14.07
C GLU A 195 -11.11 15.30 12.65
N PRO A 196 -11.51 16.59 12.50
CA PRO A 196 -11.97 17.19 11.24
C PRO A 196 -10.91 17.27 10.13
N THR A 197 -9.62 17.12 10.45
CA THR A 197 -8.50 17.13 9.48
C THR A 197 -8.08 15.74 9.02
N SER A 198 -8.64 14.67 9.62
CA SER A 198 -8.35 13.27 9.31
C SER A 198 -9.53 12.56 8.62
N LEU A 199 -10.45 13.33 8.04
CA LEU A 199 -11.67 12.82 7.44
C LEU A 199 -11.38 11.84 6.30
N ILE A 200 -11.76 10.58 6.51
CA ILE A 200 -11.80 9.58 5.47
C ILE A 200 -13.01 9.91 4.58
N PHE A 201 -12.75 10.42 3.38
CA PHE A 201 -13.78 10.62 2.38
C PHE A 201 -13.77 9.46 1.39
N ARG A 202 -14.92 8.81 1.19
CA ARG A 202 -15.10 7.79 0.15
C ARG A 202 -16.27 8.18 -0.74
N HIS A 203 -16.03 8.20 -2.04
CA HIS A 203 -17.05 8.47 -3.06
C HIS A 203 -17.23 7.21 -3.91
N ILE A 204 -17.74 6.16 -3.25
CA ILE A 204 -17.88 4.84 -3.87
C ILE A 204 -18.88 4.96 -5.01
N LEU A 205 -18.40 4.82 -6.24
CA LEU A 205 -19.23 4.99 -7.41
C LEU A 205 -20.12 3.75 -7.58
N PRO A 206 -21.45 3.89 -7.54
CA PRO A 206 -22.35 2.76 -7.76
C PRO A 206 -22.22 2.27 -9.20
N ASN A 207 -22.36 0.96 -9.41
CA ASN A 207 -22.31 0.30 -10.72
C ASN A 207 -20.97 0.41 -11.47
N VAL A 208 -19.90 0.87 -10.81
CA VAL A 208 -18.54 0.74 -11.37
C VAL A 208 -18.07 -0.69 -11.18
N LYS A 209 -17.91 -1.38 -12.31
CA LYS A 209 -17.37 -2.74 -12.33
C LYS A 209 -15.85 -2.68 -12.18
N VAL A 210 -15.34 -3.45 -11.25
CA VAL A 210 -13.90 -3.73 -11.11
C VAL A 210 -13.63 -5.17 -11.51
N GLY A 211 -12.35 -5.57 -11.51
CA GLY A 211 -11.95 -6.91 -11.95
C GLY A 211 -12.66 -8.01 -11.17
N ALA A 212 -13.19 -8.99 -11.88
CA ALA A 212 -13.81 -10.15 -11.27
C ALA A 212 -12.76 -11.21 -10.93
N ILE A 213 -13.18 -12.29 -10.28
CA ILE A 213 -12.32 -13.43 -9.98
C ILE A 213 -11.66 -14.01 -11.24
N THR A 214 -12.32 -13.93 -12.40
CA THR A 214 -11.77 -14.37 -13.69
C THR A 214 -10.56 -13.56 -14.13
N ASP A 215 -10.52 -12.26 -13.80
CA ASP A 215 -9.39 -11.41 -14.14
C ASP A 215 -8.20 -11.71 -13.22
N ILE A 216 -8.48 -11.96 -11.93
CA ILE A 216 -7.46 -12.43 -10.97
C ILE A 216 -6.83 -13.76 -11.43
N VAL A 217 -7.64 -14.70 -11.95
CA VAL A 217 -7.11 -15.97 -12.48
C VAL A 217 -6.15 -15.74 -13.65
N LYS A 218 -6.45 -14.80 -14.55
CA LYS A 218 -5.55 -14.43 -15.66
C LYS A 218 -4.26 -13.79 -15.16
N ILE A 219 -4.34 -12.87 -14.19
CA ILE A 219 -3.17 -12.24 -13.57
C ILE A 219 -2.27 -13.28 -12.92
N LEU A 220 -2.85 -14.24 -12.18
CA LEU A 220 -2.09 -15.33 -11.55
C LEU A 220 -1.43 -16.29 -12.55
N ALA A 221 -1.81 -16.26 -13.82
CA ALA A 221 -1.22 -17.05 -14.90
C ALA A 221 -0.15 -16.28 -15.70
N SER A 222 0.19 -15.04 -15.29
CA SER A 222 1.22 -14.24 -15.96
C SER A 222 2.57 -14.97 -16.00
N PRO A 223 3.24 -14.98 -17.17
CA PRO A 223 4.40 -15.83 -17.44
C PRO A 223 5.72 -15.33 -16.84
N ASP A 224 5.75 -14.11 -16.33
CA ASP A 224 6.90 -13.46 -15.74
C ASP A 224 6.46 -12.43 -14.68
N PHE A 225 7.41 -11.98 -13.86
CA PHE A 225 7.13 -11.09 -12.75
C PHE A 225 6.65 -9.71 -13.22
N GLU A 226 7.25 -9.16 -14.28
CA GLU A 226 6.91 -7.85 -14.81
C GLU A 226 5.45 -7.79 -15.28
N SER A 227 5.03 -8.79 -16.08
CA SER A 227 3.66 -8.95 -16.56
C SER A 227 2.67 -9.17 -15.41
N PHE A 228 3.06 -9.95 -14.38
CA PHE A 228 2.27 -10.14 -13.17
C PHE A 228 2.08 -8.82 -12.40
N SER A 229 3.18 -8.12 -12.11
CA SER A 229 3.18 -6.92 -11.29
C SER A 229 2.41 -5.78 -11.94
N GLU A 230 2.58 -5.58 -13.25
CA GLU A 230 1.82 -4.59 -14.01
C GLU A 230 0.32 -4.89 -13.99
N ALA A 231 -0.08 -6.11 -14.32
CA ALA A 231 -1.49 -6.46 -14.38
C ALA A 231 -2.17 -6.36 -13.00
N LEU A 232 -1.46 -6.71 -11.93
CA LEU A 232 -1.95 -6.56 -10.56
C LEU A 232 -2.03 -5.10 -10.13
N TRP A 233 -1.04 -4.27 -10.48
CA TRP A 233 -1.07 -2.83 -10.21
C TRP A 233 -2.24 -2.14 -10.91
N GLN A 234 -2.52 -2.49 -12.16
CA GLN A 234 -3.68 -1.98 -12.89
C GLN A 234 -4.98 -2.37 -12.18
N GLN A 235 -5.07 -3.61 -11.70
CA GLN A 235 -6.24 -4.06 -10.96
C GLN A 235 -6.43 -3.30 -9.64
N TYR A 236 -5.36 -3.10 -8.88
CA TYR A 236 -5.36 -2.29 -7.66
C TYR A 236 -5.80 -0.85 -7.95
N SER A 237 -5.24 -0.25 -9.00
CA SER A 237 -5.53 1.13 -9.43
C SER A 237 -7.00 1.34 -9.80
N GLN A 238 -7.61 0.38 -10.50
CA GLN A 238 -9.04 0.43 -10.83
C GLN A 238 -9.92 0.39 -9.58
N VAL A 239 -9.57 -0.43 -8.58
CA VAL A 239 -10.35 -0.56 -7.35
C VAL A 239 -10.29 0.72 -6.52
N ILE A 240 -9.09 1.30 -6.30
CA ILE A 240 -8.98 2.56 -5.56
C ILE A 240 -9.69 3.71 -6.29
N ALA A 241 -9.63 3.74 -7.63
CA ALA A 241 -10.34 4.74 -8.43
C ALA A 241 -11.87 4.58 -8.33
N ALA A 242 -12.38 3.35 -8.31
CA ALA A 242 -13.81 3.07 -8.16
C ALA A 242 -14.35 3.46 -6.76
N ILE A 243 -13.52 3.39 -5.72
CA ILE A 243 -13.88 3.83 -4.37
C ILE A 243 -13.82 5.37 -4.25
N GLY A 244 -12.85 6.00 -4.92
CA GLY A 244 -12.70 7.45 -4.96
C GLY A 244 -12.37 8.08 -3.60
N GLY A 245 -12.23 9.41 -3.59
CA GLY A 245 -11.94 10.16 -2.36
C GLY A 245 -10.52 9.93 -1.83
N THR A 246 -10.37 9.80 -0.52
CA THR A 246 -9.07 9.72 0.17
C THR A 246 -8.23 8.56 -0.37
N ILE A 247 -8.82 7.36 -0.52
CA ILE A 247 -8.11 6.14 -0.96
C ILE A 247 -7.51 6.25 -2.37
N ALA A 248 -8.09 7.09 -3.23
CA ALA A 248 -7.66 7.30 -4.61
C ALA A 248 -6.55 8.37 -4.75
N SER A 249 -6.09 8.94 -3.64
CA SER A 249 -5.11 10.02 -3.60
C SER A 249 -3.80 9.60 -2.91
N LEU A 250 -2.82 10.50 -2.85
CA LEU A 250 -1.61 10.29 -2.04
C LEU A 250 -1.89 10.13 -0.54
N ASN A 251 -3.08 10.54 -0.09
CA ASN A 251 -3.56 10.34 1.28
C ASN A 251 -4.25 8.98 1.47
N GLY A 252 -4.23 8.10 0.48
CA GLY A 252 -4.89 6.79 0.59
C GLY A 252 -4.51 5.97 1.83
N PRO A 253 -3.24 5.95 2.25
CA PRO A 253 -2.81 5.30 3.49
C PRO A 253 -3.47 5.81 4.79
N PHE A 254 -4.20 6.93 4.78
CA PHE A 254 -5.01 7.37 5.93
C PHE A 254 -6.34 6.60 6.05
N ASP A 255 -6.83 5.98 4.97
CA ASP A 255 -8.00 5.11 5.01
C ASP A 255 -7.56 3.65 5.30
N PRO A 256 -7.99 3.00 6.40
CA PRO A 256 -7.59 1.63 6.70
C PRO A 256 -7.88 0.63 5.57
N VAL A 257 -8.93 0.86 4.78
CA VAL A 257 -9.30 -0.01 3.66
C VAL A 257 -8.18 -0.10 2.61
N PHE A 258 -7.33 0.94 2.52
CA PHE A 258 -6.13 0.94 1.68
C PHE A 258 -5.20 -0.24 2.01
N PHE A 259 -4.93 -0.50 3.29
CA PHE A 259 -4.05 -1.59 3.70
C PHE A 259 -4.72 -2.95 3.60
N LEU A 260 -6.03 -3.04 3.77
CA LEU A 260 -6.78 -4.28 3.54
C LEU A 260 -6.74 -4.68 2.08
N LEU A 261 -6.89 -3.72 1.16
CA LEU A 261 -6.74 -3.95 -0.27
C LEU A 261 -5.29 -4.32 -0.63
N GLY A 262 -4.31 -3.59 -0.09
CA GLY A 262 -2.88 -3.91 -0.23
C GLY A 262 -2.53 -5.32 0.28
N GLY A 263 -3.16 -5.76 1.37
CA GLY A 263 -3.04 -7.11 1.90
C GLY A 263 -3.56 -8.19 0.95
N TYR A 264 -4.62 -7.89 0.19
CA TYR A 264 -5.13 -8.80 -0.82
C TYR A 264 -4.16 -8.90 -2.01
N MET A 265 -3.58 -7.78 -2.45
CA MET A 265 -2.53 -7.78 -3.48
C MET A 265 -1.30 -8.59 -3.04
N ASP A 266 -0.89 -8.46 -1.77
CA ASP A 266 0.22 -9.23 -1.19
C ASP A 266 -0.07 -10.73 -1.12
N LYS A 267 -1.31 -11.12 -0.80
CA LYS A 267 -1.79 -12.51 -0.86
C LYS A 267 -1.74 -13.06 -2.29
N LEU A 268 -2.14 -12.27 -3.28
CA LEU A 268 -2.06 -12.67 -4.69
C LEU A 268 -0.61 -12.83 -5.16
N TRP A 269 0.28 -11.93 -4.75
CA TRP A 269 1.71 -12.06 -5.03
C TRP A 269 2.31 -13.33 -4.42
N THR A 270 2.01 -13.61 -3.14
CA THR A 270 2.42 -14.88 -2.50
C THR A 270 1.91 -16.10 -3.28
N THR A 271 0.66 -16.07 -3.74
CA THR A 271 0.06 -17.14 -4.54
C THR A 271 0.80 -17.33 -5.87
N TRP A 272 1.15 -16.24 -6.55
CA TRP A 272 1.90 -16.29 -7.79
C TRP A 272 3.32 -16.84 -7.58
N GLN A 273 4.01 -16.43 -6.51
CA GLN A 273 5.34 -16.94 -6.14
C GLN A 273 5.35 -18.46 -5.92
N ILE A 274 4.31 -19.00 -5.28
CA ILE A 274 4.17 -20.46 -5.06
C ILE A 274 4.00 -21.20 -6.40
N ARG A 275 3.24 -20.63 -7.34
CA ARG A 275 3.01 -21.23 -8.67
C ARG A 275 4.23 -21.11 -9.59
N HIS A 276 5.09 -20.12 -9.35
CA HIS A 276 6.23 -19.79 -10.21
C HIS A 276 7.54 -19.72 -9.40
N PRO A 277 7.99 -20.82 -8.77
CA PRO A 277 9.13 -20.81 -7.85
C PRO A 277 10.45 -20.36 -8.51
N ASN A 278 10.59 -20.55 -9.83
CA ASN A 278 11.79 -20.21 -10.59
C ASN A 278 11.78 -18.78 -11.17
N LEU A 279 10.68 -18.04 -11.05
CA LEU A 279 10.49 -16.71 -11.66
C LEU A 279 10.57 -15.59 -10.62
N GLN A 280 11.36 -15.78 -9.56
CA GLN A 280 11.51 -14.79 -8.51
C GLN A 280 12.18 -13.52 -9.06
N PRO A 281 11.68 -12.33 -8.71
CA PRO A 281 12.22 -11.08 -9.23
C PRO A 281 13.69 -10.87 -8.86
N HIS A 282 14.55 -10.65 -9.85
CA HIS A 282 15.99 -10.40 -9.65
C HIS A 282 16.29 -9.16 -8.79
N TYR A 283 15.42 -8.14 -8.78
CA TYR A 283 15.62 -6.91 -8.03
C TYR A 283 15.43 -7.08 -6.50
N ALA A 284 14.80 -8.18 -6.05
CA ALA A 284 14.58 -8.45 -4.62
C ALA A 284 15.88 -8.56 -3.81
N LYS A 285 17.04 -8.76 -4.47
CA LYS A 285 18.34 -8.89 -3.81
C LYS A 285 19.14 -7.59 -3.69
N THR A 286 18.77 -6.53 -4.43
CA THR A 286 19.61 -5.33 -4.57
C THR A 286 18.90 -4.02 -4.25
N THR A 287 17.56 -4.02 -4.21
CA THR A 287 16.79 -2.81 -3.95
C THR A 287 16.47 -2.66 -2.46
N ILE A 288 16.99 -1.58 -1.87
CA ILE A 288 16.60 -1.16 -0.52
C ILE A 288 15.29 -0.39 -0.63
N LEU A 289 14.21 -0.96 -0.11
CA LEU A 289 12.91 -0.32 -0.02
C LEU A 289 12.95 0.66 1.16
N ARG A 290 13.28 1.93 0.92
CA ARG A 290 13.15 2.96 1.97
C ARG A 290 11.72 3.51 1.93
N PRO A 291 11.08 3.76 3.09
CA PRO A 291 11.61 3.69 4.46
C PRO A 291 11.57 2.28 5.10
N PHE A 292 10.83 1.35 4.51
CA PHE A 292 10.46 0.06 5.12
C PHE A 292 11.51 -1.01 4.81
N ARG A 293 12.49 -1.16 5.70
CA ARG A 293 13.49 -2.24 5.63
C ARG A 293 13.08 -3.47 6.42
#